data_AF-A0A7V6YRP4-F1
#
_entry.id   AF-A0A7V6YRP4-F1
#
_cell.length_a   1.000
_cell.length_b   1.000
_cell.length_c   1.000
_cell.angle_alpha   90.00
_cell.angle_beta   90.00
_cell.angle_gamma   90.00
#
_symmetry.space_group_name_H-M   'P 1'
#
loop_
_entity.id
_entity.type
_entity.pdbx_description
1 polymer ?
#
loop_
_entity_poly.entity_id
_entity_poly.type
_entity_poly.pdbx_seq_one_letter_code
_entity_poly.pdbx_strand_id
1 'polypeptide(L)' 'MTKKQTVANKKWQEKNKEHAKYLSDRSRARSFIRNLATLDDIEEFREMLQIREEELKLKATLE' A
#
# COMPACT_ATOMS: atom_id res chain seq x y z
N MET A 1 5.24 10.54 -24.57
CA MET A 1 3.80 10.24 -24.79
C MET A 1 3.26 9.56 -23.54
N THR A 2 2.31 10.16 -22.80
CA THR A 2 1.37 9.45 -21.87
C THR A 2 0.52 10.45 -21.07
N LYS A 3 -0.51 11.03 -21.67
CA LYS A 3 -1.59 11.74 -20.94
C LYS A 3 -2.94 11.46 -21.59
N LYS A 4 -3.45 10.24 -21.43
CA LYS A 4 -4.84 9.89 -21.78
C LYS A 4 -5.50 9.09 -20.65
N GLN A 5 -5.59 9.69 -19.47
CA GLN A 5 -6.39 9.16 -18.35
C GLN A 5 -7.03 10.34 -17.59
N THR A 6 -7.63 11.28 -18.31
CA THR A 6 -7.79 12.64 -17.78
C THR A 6 -9.17 12.96 -17.22
N VAL A 7 -10.17 12.09 -17.34
CA VAL A 7 -11.50 12.31 -16.74
C VAL A 7 -12.12 11.03 -16.19
N ALA A 8 -11.98 9.90 -16.90
CA ALA A 8 -12.53 8.60 -16.46
C ALA A 8 -11.83 8.08 -15.19
N ASN A 9 -10.49 8.13 -15.14
CA ASN A 9 -9.74 7.80 -13.93
C ASN A 9 -10.07 8.71 -12.75
N LYS A 10 -10.29 10.01 -12.99
CA LYS A 10 -10.72 10.94 -11.94
C LYS A 10 -12.09 10.56 -11.36
N LYS A 11 -13.09 10.30 -12.22
CA LYS A 11 -14.42 9.87 -11.78
C LYS A 11 -14.39 8.52 -11.05
N TRP A 12 -13.56 7.58 -11.49
CA TRP A 12 -13.38 6.31 -10.79
C TRP A 12 -12.69 6.49 -9.44
N GLN A 13 -11.65 7.33 -9.37
CA GLN A 13 -10.97 7.69 -8.12
C GLN A 13 -11.90 8.41 -7.15
N GLU A 14 -12.82 9.26 -7.63
CA GLU A 14 -13.79 9.95 -6.78
C GLU A 14 -14.88 9.03 -6.23
N LYS A 15 -15.27 8.00 -7.00
CA LYS A 15 -16.21 6.96 -6.53
C LYS A 15 -15.53 5.92 -5.63
N ASN A 16 -14.23 5.71 -5.80
CA ASN A 16 -13.44 4.71 -5.08
C ASN A 16 -12.24 5.36 -4.38
N LYS A 17 -12.48 6.44 -3.63
CA LYS A 17 -11.41 7.24 -3.00
C LYS A 17 -10.52 6.40 -2.10
N GLU A 18 -11.10 5.49 -1.34
CA GLU A 18 -10.38 4.60 -0.43
C GLU A 18 -9.49 3.61 -1.19
N HIS A 19 -10.00 2.96 -2.24
CA HIS A 19 -9.19 2.06 -3.07
C HIS A 19 -8.10 2.81 -3.84
N ALA A 20 -8.39 4.01 -4.35
CA ALA A 20 -7.40 4.84 -5.01
C ALA A 20 -6.27 5.26 -4.05
N LYS A 21 -6.64 5.64 -2.82
CA LYS A 21 -5.69 5.95 -1.74
C LYS A 21 -4.84 4.73 -1.41
N TYR A 22 -5.46 3.57 -1.21
CA TYR A 22 -4.76 2.30 -0.96
C TYR A 22 -3.72 2.00 -2.06
N LEU A 23 -4.10 2.11 -3.34
CA LEU A 23 -3.18 1.85 -4.44
C LEU A 23 -2.01 2.84 -4.49
N SER A 24 -2.30 4.12 -4.24
CA SER A 24 -1.29 5.18 -4.16
C SER A 24 -0.29 4.91 -3.04
N ASP A 25 -0.78 4.63 -1.83
CA ASP A 25 0.05 4.40 -0.66
C ASP A 25 0.88 3.13 -0.82
N ARG A 26 0.30 2.07 -1.39
CA ARG A 26 1.03 0.85 -1.75
C ARG A 26 2.16 1.10 -2.75
N SER A 27 1.93 1.95 -3.74
CA SER A 27 2.95 2.30 -4.73
C SER A 27 4.12 3.06 -4.09
N ARG A 28 3.80 4.04 -3.23
CA ARG A 28 4.79 4.82 -2.49
C ARG A 28 5.63 3.94 -1.57
N ALA A 29 4.99 3.06 -0.79
CA ALA A 29 5.67 2.13 0.10
C ALA A 29 6.65 1.21 -0.67
N ARG A 30 6.22 0.66 -1.82
CA ARG A 30 7.11 -0.14 -2.68
C ARG A 30 8.31 0.64 -3.19
N SER A 31 8.13 1.90 -3.57
CA SER A 31 9.23 2.75 -4.02
C SER A 31 10.19 3.06 -2.88
N PHE A 32 9.66 3.33 -1.68
CA PHE A 32 10.44 3.60 -0.49
C PHE A 32 11.33 2.41 -0.12
N ILE A 33 10.73 1.22 0.03
CA ILE A 33 11.45 -0.01 0.38
C ILE A 33 12.54 -0.35 -0.65
N ARG A 34 12.29 -0.11 -1.95
CA ARG A 34 13.25 -0.46 -3.00
C ARG A 34 14.41 0.51 -3.14
N ASN A 35 14.15 1.82 -2.96
CA ASN A 35 15.08 2.86 -3.42
C ASN A 35 15.60 3.76 -2.30
N LEU A 36 14.93 3.81 -1.14
CA LEU A 36 15.22 4.78 -0.07
C LEU A 36 15.49 4.12 1.28
N ALA A 37 14.89 2.96 1.56
CA ALA A 37 15.01 2.30 2.85
C ALA A 37 16.46 1.90 3.16
N THR A 38 16.86 2.18 4.41
CA THR A 38 18.13 1.74 4.99
C THR A 38 18.00 0.32 5.56
N LEU A 39 19.12 -0.26 6.02
CA LEU A 39 19.09 -1.58 6.66
C LEU A 39 18.23 -1.58 7.93
N ASP A 40 18.36 -0.56 8.78
CA ASP A 40 17.55 -0.40 9.99
C ASP A 40 16.05 -0.32 9.65
N ASP A 41 15.69 0.47 8.63
CA ASP A 41 14.29 0.56 8.16
C ASP A 41 13.75 -0.81 7.72
N ILE A 42 14.57 -1.61 7.03
CA ILE A 42 14.17 -2.94 6.55
C ILE A 42 13.94 -3.89 7.73
N GLU A 43 14.78 -3.82 8.77
CA GLU A 43 14.59 -4.61 9.98
C GLU A 43 13.31 -4.20 10.72
N GLU A 44 13.07 -2.90 10.91
CA GLU A 44 11.85 -2.38 11.51
C GLU A 44 10.59 -2.80 10.71
N PHE A 45 10.65 -2.72 9.37
CA PHE A 45 9.53 -3.15 8.53
C PHE A 45 9.24 -4.64 8.63
N ARG A 46 10.25 -5.49 8.84
CA ARG A 46 10.03 -6.93 9.02
C ARG A 46 9.25 -7.21 10.31
N GLU A 47 9.60 -6.55 11.41
CA GLU A 47 8.89 -6.68 12.68
C GLU A 47 7.43 -6.22 12.54
N MET A 48 7.22 -5.04 11.93
CA MET A 48 5.87 -4.52 11.67
C MET A 48 5.04 -5.47 10.80
N LEU A 49 5.63 -6.05 9.75
CA LEU A 49 4.95 -6.99 8.86
C LEU A 49 4.58 -8.27 9.59
N GLN A 50 5.45 -8.80 10.44
CA GLN A 50 5.17 -10.00 11.22
C GLN A 50 3.96 -9.79 12.12
N ILE A 51 3.94 -8.71 12.91
CA ILE A 51 2.80 -8.38 13.80
C ILE A 51 1.51 -8.28 12.97
N ARG A 52 1.57 -7.59 11.83
CA ARG A 52 0.39 -7.39 10.98
C ARG A 52 -0.13 -8.70 10.38
N GLU A 53 0.75 -9.62 10.00
CA GLU A 53 0.37 -10.95 9.54
C GLU A 53 -0.31 -11.77 10.63
N GLU A 54 0.21 -11.73 11.85
CA GLU A 54 -0.38 -12.42 13.00
C GLU A 54 -1.78 -11.90 13.31
N GLU A 55 -1.97 -10.58 13.32
CA GLU A 55 -3.31 -9.98 13.48
C GLU A 55 -4.29 -10.40 12.39
N LEU A 56 -3.83 -10.47 11.13
CA LEU A 56 -4.68 -10.89 10.01
C LEU A 56 -5.05 -12.36 10.10
N LYS A 57 -4.11 -13.23 10.49
CA LYS A 57 -4.36 -14.65 10.72
C LYS A 57 -5.34 -14.84 11.87
N LEU A 58 -5.15 -14.12 12.99
CA LEU A 58 -6.04 -14.16 14.14
C LEU A 58 -7.47 -13.74 13.76
N LYS A 59 -7.61 -12.64 13.00
CA LYS A 59 -8.91 -12.19 12.49
C LYS A 59 -9.58 -13.24 11.60
N ALA A 60 -8.81 -13.87 10.70
CA ALA A 60 -9.33 -14.93 9.83
C ALA A 60 -9.73 -16.22 10.56
N THR A 61 -9.20 -16.47 11.77
CA THR A 61 -9.60 -17.62 12.60
C THR A 61 -10.80 -17.35 13.52
N LEU A 62 -11.18 -16.08 13.69
CA LEU A 62 -12.29 -15.65 14.56
C LEU A 62 -13.59 -15.41 13.77
N GLU A 63 -13.52 -15.38 12.44
CA GLU A 63 -14.65 -15.33 11.50
C GLU A 63 -15.04 -16.74 11.02
#